data_AF-T1BSM0-F1
#
_entry.id   AF-T1BSM0-F1
#
_cell.length_a   1.000
_cell.length_b   1.000
_cell.length_c   1.000
_cell.angle_alpha   90.00
_cell.angle_beta   90.00
_cell.angle_gamma   90.00
#
_symmetry.space_group_name_H-M   'P 1'
#
loop_
_entity.id
_entity.type
_entity.pdbx_description
1 polymer ?
#
loop_
_entity_poly.entity_id
_entity_poly.type
_entity_poly.pdbx_seq_one_letter_code
_entity_poly.pdbx_strand_id
1 'polypeptide(L)'
;MVYIVQDGLSSHWTQEIRWWARLNNVVLVPTATHASWQNPVETHARDLEELALPGTHFTSVPEVGDALDAAVAYRNAERMRRGKRFRDTVR
;
A
#
# COMPACT_ATOMS: atom_id res chain seq x y z
N MET A 1 3.12 -8.02 -17.39
CA MET A 1 1.76 -7.50 -17.14
C MET A 1 1.58 -7.41 -15.64
N VAL A 2 1.18 -6.25 -15.13
CA VAL A 2 1.02 -5.97 -13.70
C VAL A 2 -0.44 -5.65 -13.40
N TYR A 3 -0.96 -6.13 -12.29
CA TYR A 3 -2.31 -5.81 -11.82
C TYR A 3 -2.21 -4.91 -10.60
N ILE A 4 -2.94 -3.79 -10.61
CA ILE A 4 -3.07 -2.90 -9.46
C ILE A 4 -4.49 -3.01 -8.94
N VAL A 5 -4.63 -3.62 -7.76
CA VAL A 5 -5.90 -3.65 -7.02
C VAL A 5 -6.02 -2.36 -6.21
N GLN A 6 -7.14 -1.67 -6.36
CA GLN A 6 -7.40 -0.36 -5.75
C GLN A 6 -8.90 -0.19 -5.48
N ASP A 7 -9.30 0.82 -4.70
CA ASP A 7 -10.71 1.14 -4.52
C ASP A 7 -11.34 1.82 -5.77
N GLY A 8 -12.64 2.03 -5.74
CA GLY A 8 -13.40 2.66 -6.84
C GLY A 8 -13.38 4.18 -6.86
N LEU A 9 -12.51 4.87 -6.10
CA LEU A 9 -12.51 6.33 -6.01
C LEU A 9 -12.25 6.97 -7.39
N SER A 10 -13.00 8.02 -7.72
CA SER A 10 -12.96 8.64 -9.06
C SER A 10 -11.59 9.20 -9.43
N SER A 11 -10.78 9.60 -8.44
CA SER A 11 -9.40 10.08 -8.63
C SER A 11 -8.47 9.01 -9.21
N HIS A 12 -8.81 7.72 -9.10
CA HIS A 12 -8.01 6.65 -9.68
C HIS A 12 -8.33 6.35 -11.15
N TRP A 13 -9.35 7.01 -11.71
CA TRP A 13 -9.91 6.69 -13.02
C TRP A 13 -9.83 7.84 -14.02
N THR A 14 -8.97 8.82 -13.76
CA THR A 14 -8.74 9.94 -14.67
C THR A 14 -8.21 9.47 -16.03
N GLN A 15 -8.33 10.31 -17.04
CA GLN A 15 -7.89 9.99 -18.39
C GLN A 15 -6.38 9.71 -18.43
N GLU A 16 -5.61 10.47 -17.64
CA GLU A 16 -4.16 10.37 -17.48
C GLU A 16 -3.76 9.02 -16.87
N ILE A 17 -4.42 8.59 -15.80
CA ILE A 17 -4.14 7.31 -15.14
C ILE A 17 -4.47 6.14 -16.07
N ARG A 18 -5.60 6.20 -16.77
CA ARG A 18 -5.98 5.16 -17.74
C ARG A 18 -5.00 5.07 -18.92
N TRP A 19 -4.52 6.21 -19.41
CA TRP A 19 -3.49 6.23 -20.45
C TRP A 19 -2.16 5.68 -19.96
N TRP A 20 -1.71 6.12 -18.78
CA TRP A 20 -0.50 5.59 -18.15
C TRP A 20 -0.58 4.07 -17.98
N ALA A 21 -1.71 3.54 -17.52
CA ALA A 21 -1.89 2.11 -17.31
C ALA A 21 -1.77 1.32 -18.62
N ARG A 22 -2.38 1.82 -19.71
CA ARG A 22 -2.28 1.20 -21.05
C ARG A 22 -0.84 1.21 -21.57
N LEU A 23 -0.13 2.33 -21.45
CA LEU A 23 1.26 2.46 -21.92
C LEU A 23 2.22 1.54 -21.15
N ASN A 24 1.92 1.24 -19.88
CA ASN A 24 2.79 0.44 -19.00
C ASN A 24 2.36 -1.03 -18.86
N ASN A 25 1.39 -1.52 -19.65
CA ASN A 25 0.87 -2.89 -19.54
C ASN A 25 0.39 -3.21 -18.10
N VAL A 26 -0.31 -2.24 -17.51
CA VAL A 26 -0.91 -2.32 -16.18
C VAL A 26 -2.43 -2.44 -16.30
N VAL A 27 -3.01 -3.39 -15.58
CA VAL A 27 -4.46 -3.56 -15.45
C VAL A 27 -4.89 -2.98 -14.10
N LEU A 28 -5.80 -2.00 -14.14
CA LEU A 28 -6.42 -1.44 -12.94
C LEU A 28 -7.65 -2.28 -12.56
N VAL A 29 -7.70 -2.74 -11.31
CA VAL A 29 -8.74 -3.63 -10.78
C VAL A 29 -9.44 -2.94 -9.61
N PRO A 30 -10.68 -2.46 -9.78
CA PRO A 30 -11.45 -1.87 -8.69
C PRO A 30 -11.96 -2.94 -7.72
N THR A 31 -11.95 -2.63 -6.42
CA THR A 31 -12.77 -3.33 -5.43
C THR A 31 -14.21 -2.78 -5.44
N ALA A 32 -15.17 -3.57 -4.94
CA ALA A 32 -16.55 -3.11 -4.81
C ALA A 32 -16.67 -1.89 -3.87
N THR A 33 -17.70 -1.07 -4.09
CA THR A 33 -18.00 0.08 -3.23
C THR A 33 -18.26 -0.38 -1.79
N HIS A 34 -17.70 0.33 -0.82
CA HIS A 34 -17.74 -0.03 0.61
C HIS A 34 -17.09 -1.38 0.95
N ALA A 35 -16.19 -1.89 0.11
CA ALA A 35 -15.49 -3.16 0.34
C ALA A 35 -13.99 -2.97 0.62
N SER A 36 -13.64 -2.10 1.58
CA SER A 36 -12.22 -1.84 1.94
C SER A 36 -11.47 -3.11 2.36
N TRP A 37 -12.16 -4.09 2.96
CA TRP A 37 -11.56 -5.38 3.31
C TRP A 37 -11.07 -6.20 2.10
N GLN A 38 -11.52 -5.88 0.88
CA GLN A 38 -11.01 -6.49 -0.35
C GLN A 38 -9.75 -5.79 -0.87
N ASN A 39 -9.43 -4.58 -0.39
CA ASN A 39 -8.27 -3.82 -0.81
C ASN A 39 -7.05 -4.23 0.05
N PRO A 40 -6.04 -4.94 -0.50
CA PRO A 40 -4.92 -5.45 0.29
C PRO A 40 -4.08 -4.35 0.95
N VAL A 41 -4.11 -3.12 0.41
CA VAL A 41 -3.36 -1.99 0.95
C VAL A 41 -3.79 -1.65 2.38
N GLU A 42 -5.06 -1.89 2.74
CA GLU A 42 -5.60 -1.58 4.07
C GLU A 42 -4.90 -2.38 5.17
N THR A 43 -4.56 -3.63 4.89
CA THR A 43 -3.81 -4.47 5.84
C THR A 43 -2.38 -3.95 6.03
N HIS A 44 -1.79 -3.40 4.98
CA HIS A 44 -0.44 -2.84 5.05
C HIS A 44 -0.42 -1.46 5.71
N ALA A 45 -1.41 -0.61 5.45
CA ALA A 45 -1.55 0.69 6.09
C ALA A 45 -1.71 0.54 7.61
N ARG A 46 -2.63 -0.32 8.06
CA ARG A 46 -2.84 -0.60 9.48
C ARG A 46 -1.57 -1.08 10.19
N ASP A 47 -0.82 -1.99 9.56
CA ASP A 47 0.45 -2.51 10.11
C ASP A 47 1.49 -1.39 10.32
N LEU A 48 1.53 -0.40 9.42
CA LEU A 48 2.43 0.75 9.56
C LEU A 48 1.94 1.74 10.61
N GLU A 49 0.63 2.00 10.67
CA GLU A 49 0.03 2.85 11.70
C GLU A 49 0.30 2.32 13.11
N GLU A 50 0.11 1.02 13.33
CA GLU A 50 0.37 0.36 14.62
C GLU A 50 1.86 0.37 15.00
N LEU A 51 2.77 0.44 14.03
CA LEU A 51 4.20 0.55 14.28
C LEU A 51 4.67 2.00 14.54
N ALA A 52 4.14 2.97 13.80
CA ALA A 52 4.67 4.33 13.77
C ALA A 52 4.03 5.27 14.78
N LEU A 53 2.72 5.12 15.04
CA LEU A 53 1.92 6.15 15.73
C LEU A 53 1.80 6.00 17.26
N PRO A 54 1.74 4.79 17.86
CA PRO A 54 1.45 4.66 19.29
C PRO A 54 2.47 5.35 20.20
N GLY A 55 1.97 6.07 21.20
CA GLY A 55 2.80 6.69 22.24
C GLY A 55 3.62 7.91 21.80
N THR A 56 3.43 8.38 20.56
CA THR A 56 4.16 9.52 20.00
C THR A 56 3.25 10.74 19.86
N HIS A 57 3.79 11.92 20.15
CA HIS A 57 3.15 13.19 19.87
C HIS A 57 3.91 13.92 18.76
N PHE A 58 3.34 13.93 17.57
CA PHE A 58 3.89 14.63 16.41
C PHE A 58 3.52 16.11 16.45
N THR A 59 4.46 16.98 16.10
CA THR A 59 4.27 18.43 16.05
C THR A 59 4.16 18.95 14.62
N SER A 60 4.48 18.11 13.62
CA SER A 60 4.38 18.47 12.21
C SER A 60 4.11 17.25 11.32
N VAL A 61 3.59 17.49 10.11
CA VAL A 61 3.34 16.45 9.11
C VAL A 61 4.63 15.73 8.67
N PRO A 62 5.78 16.42 8.47
CA PRO A 62 7.05 15.74 8.17
C PRO A 62 7.47 14.72 9.23
N GLU A 63 7.28 15.00 10.52
CA GLU A 63 7.62 14.04 11.58
C GLU A 63 6.79 12.76 11.50
N VAL A 64 5.52 12.87 11.09
CA VAL A 64 4.67 11.69 10.83
C VAL A 64 5.22 10.90 9.64
N GLY A 65 5.62 11.59 8.57
CA GLY A 65 6.24 10.98 7.40
C GLY A 65 7.51 10.20 7.74
N ASP A 66 8.42 10.81 8.49
CA ASP A 66 9.67 10.19 8.93
C ASP A 66 9.42 8.93 9.79
N ALA A 67 8.41 8.97 10.67
CA ALA A 67 8.03 7.82 11.48
C ALA A 67 7.44 6.67 10.65
N LEU A 68 6.61 6.98 9.65
CA LEU A 68 6.07 5.98 8.72
C LEU A 68 7.17 5.38 7.85
N ASP A 69 8.12 6.18 7.35
CA ASP A 69 9.26 5.72 6.57
C ASP A 69 10.16 4.78 7.40
N ALA A 70 10.39 5.11 8.67
CA ALA A 70 11.10 4.24 9.61
C ALA A 70 10.36 2.90 9.82
N ALA A 71 9.03 2.92 9.95
CA ALA A 71 8.21 1.71 10.07
C ALA A 71 8.27 0.84 8.80
N VAL A 72 8.24 1.45 7.61
CA VAL A 72 8.42 0.76 6.32
C VAL A 72 9.80 0.10 6.25
N ALA A 73 10.86 0.84 6.58
CA ALA A 73 12.23 0.32 6.57
C ALA A 73 12.38 -0.88 7.52
N TYR A 74 11.86 -0.77 8.75
CA TYR A 74 11.82 -1.86 9.71
C TYR A 74 11.09 -3.09 9.15
N ARG A 75 9.85 -2.92 8.65
CA ARG A 75 9.03 -4.04 8.18
C ARG A 75 9.63 -4.73 6.95
N ASN A 76 10.26 -3.98 6.06
CA ASN A 76 10.98 -4.55 4.92
C ASN A 76 12.17 -5.40 5.37
N ALA A 77 13.02 -4.88 6.27
CA ALA A 77 14.15 -5.63 6.80
C ALA A 77 13.72 -6.87 7.60
N GLU A 78 12.60 -6.78 8.30
CA GLU A 78 11.96 -7.88 9.04
C GLU A 78 11.49 -8.99 8.09
N ARG A 79 10.74 -8.65 7.04
CA ARG A 79 10.26 -9.61 6.01
C ARG A 79 11.41 -10.27 5.24
N MET A 80 12.46 -9.51 4.92
CA MET A 80 13.67 -10.05 4.30
C MET A 80 14.37 -11.07 5.20
N ARG A 81 14.54 -10.76 6.50
CA ARG A 81 15.12 -11.69 7.48
C ARG A 81 14.33 -12.98 7.64
N ARG A 82 12.99 -12.91 7.54
CA ARG A 82 12.13 -14.11 7.53
C ARG A 82 12.25 -14.96 6.26
N GLY A 83 13.00 -14.50 5.25
CA GLY A 83 13.18 -15.22 4.00
C GLY A 83 11.89 -15.39 3.18
N LYS A 84 10.86 -14.57 3.44
CA LYS A 84 9.55 -14.69 2.78
C LYS A 84 9.68 -14.21 1.34
N ARG A 85 9.62 -15.12 0.37
CA ARG A 85 9.68 -14.82 -1.06
C ARG A 85 8.28 -14.81 -1.63
N PHE A 86 8.08 -14.10 -2.74
CA PHE A 86 6.79 -14.09 -3.45
C PHE A 86 6.29 -15.51 -3.77
N ARG A 87 7.19 -16.39 -4.21
CA ARG A 87 6.89 -17.82 -4.44
C ARG A 87 6.35 -18.56 -3.21
N ASP A 88 6.63 -18.08 -2.00
CA ASP A 88 6.15 -18.69 -0.76
C ASP A 88 4.72 -18.18 -0.39
N THR A 89 4.15 -17.26 -1.19
CA THR A 89 2.78 -16.72 -1.02
C THR A 89 1.78 -17.19 -2.07
N VAL A 90 2.25 -17.85 -3.13
CA VAL A 90 1.39 -18.48 -4.12
C VAL A 90 1.12 -19.90 -3.64
N ARG A 91 -0.12 -20.19 -3.26
CA ARG A 91 -0.58 -21.55 -2.92
C ARG A 91 -0.97 -22.32 -4.17
#